data_AF-A0A354FZT1-F1
#
_entry.id   AF-A0A354FZT1-F1
#
_cell.length_a   1.000
_cell.length_b   1.000
_cell.length_c   1.000
_cell.angle_alpha   90.00
_cell.angle_beta   90.00
_cell.angle_gamma   90.00
#
_symmetry.space_group_name_H-M   'P 1'
#
loop_
_entity.id
_entity.type
_entity.pdbx_description
1 polymer ?
#
loop_
_entity_poly.entity_id
_entity_poly.type
_entity_poly.pdbx_seq_one_letter_code
_entity_poly.pdbx_strand_id
1 'polypeptide(L)'
;MEKFESHFDASAELKNVRHLDDNEKELSKEDRLKLRKERLEDIKKKLADQMIGIAQTNAGLESLVFSGEELTIEKLNDFLEKSILVHKLAPWQIEYYKKAIERVVERNILVNRFFAENCEGKTDEEFFEFIFDKKPHGKILIEKGALCPIITCCEEDFSYIRSLNFVEKMNSGDNGGINSKQVQNIVGVMMRFSPDVYPKFVSFGSTLVVVKLPGNTEEKTAGTIIHEEKHVLDRMVFSDEKRNIAEKTQADLTKMVEGFNDISDEELDHLSPKEFVERFTIKPIEKQLDGLRKISEEIAREEILAYYKEGFNVDHLYAILSSSYEGTGYGVIDEMTIRGFEQHLETFSGVEQEKKIALEFFKDIHKKEEQDYTKHLSRGIDAIRRLENIGISRGEIIGLFETESLANWNKIFERIEKSDVYSKKRNIHSLELYLKSTEDNIESHKEIIAEALQQLEEPSERNHLYSFWQNYHKQKYATYEDALKFFLESNKKYLDESLARKRELKQQISELEK
;
A
#
# COMPACT_ATOMS: atom_id res chain seq x y z
N MET A 1 0.88 4.32 41.03
CA MET A 1 1.54 3.37 40.11
C MET A 1 0.53 2.29 39.77
N GLU A 2 -0.48 2.63 38.96
CA GLU A 2 -1.24 1.64 38.18
C GLU A 2 -0.39 1.39 36.94
N LYS A 3 0.46 0.37 37.02
CA LYS A 3 1.43 0.04 35.98
C LYS A 3 0.97 -1.27 35.33
N PHE A 4 0.73 -1.23 34.01
CA PHE A 4 0.68 -2.37 33.08
C PHE A 4 -0.67 -2.99 32.60
N GLU A 5 -1.84 -2.34 32.74
CA GLU A 5 -3.01 -2.76 31.93
C GLU A 5 -3.05 -2.16 30.51
N SER A 6 -2.10 -1.30 30.16
CA SER A 6 -2.14 -0.52 28.91
C SER A 6 -1.56 -1.22 27.68
N HIS A 7 -0.95 -2.39 27.79
CA HIS A 7 -0.24 -3.04 26.66
C HIS A 7 -0.75 -4.46 26.40
N PHE A 8 -0.82 -4.84 25.13
CA PHE A 8 -1.09 -6.20 24.69
C PHE A 8 0.18 -6.80 24.07
N ASP A 9 0.69 -7.87 24.67
CA ASP A 9 1.80 -8.67 24.12
C ASP A 9 1.30 -10.08 23.81
N ALA A 10 1.06 -10.34 22.52
CA ALA A 10 0.58 -11.62 22.04
C ALA A 10 1.51 -12.79 22.42
N SER A 11 2.83 -12.58 22.46
CA SER A 11 3.77 -13.63 22.82
C SER A 11 3.66 -13.99 24.30
N ALA A 12 3.54 -12.98 25.17
CA ALA A 12 3.30 -13.19 26.59
C ALA A 12 1.95 -13.86 26.85
N GLU A 13 0.88 -13.41 26.20
CA GLU A 13 -0.46 -14.03 26.37
C GLU A 13 -0.49 -15.47 25.84
N LEU A 14 0.14 -15.77 24.70
CA LEU A 14 0.24 -17.13 24.17
C LEU A 14 0.99 -18.08 25.11
N LYS A 15 1.99 -17.58 25.84
CA LYS A 15 2.69 -18.34 26.87
C LYS A 15 1.73 -18.74 27.99
N ASN A 16 0.83 -17.85 28.39
CA ASN A 16 -0.19 -18.12 29.42
C ASN A 16 -1.26 -19.13 28.95
N VAL A 17 -1.54 -19.22 27.64
CA VAL A 17 -2.41 -20.29 27.10
C VAL A 17 -1.74 -21.66 27.21
N ARG A 18 -0.43 -21.72 26.96
CA ARG A 18 0.34 -22.97 27.02
C ARG A 18 0.49 -23.44 28.47
N HIS A 19 0.79 -22.51 29.37
CA HIS A 19 1.04 -22.76 30.78
C HIS A 19 -0.16 -22.32 31.62
N LEU A 20 -1.10 -23.26 31.79
CA LEU A 20 -2.23 -23.10 32.71
C LEU A 20 -1.72 -22.91 34.14
N ASP A 21 -2.46 -22.14 34.94
CA ASP A 21 -2.17 -22.02 36.37
C ASP A 21 -2.51 -23.32 37.13
N ASP A 22 -2.15 -23.40 38.41
CA ASP A 22 -2.33 -24.64 39.17
C ASP A 22 -3.81 -25.03 39.35
N ASN A 23 -4.72 -24.06 39.49
CA ASN A 23 -6.16 -24.32 39.58
C ASN A 23 -6.71 -24.82 38.24
N GLU A 24 -6.23 -24.27 37.13
CA GLU A 24 -6.62 -24.65 35.77
C GLU A 24 -6.05 -26.00 35.35
N LYS A 25 -4.96 -26.44 35.97
CA LYS A 25 -4.43 -27.80 35.76
C LYS A 25 -5.35 -28.87 36.35
N GLU A 26 -6.13 -28.54 37.39
CA GLU A 26 -7.09 -29.45 38.02
C GLU A 26 -8.36 -29.67 37.17
N LEU A 27 -8.60 -28.80 36.18
CA LEU A 27 -9.72 -28.96 35.25
C LEU A 27 -9.62 -30.26 34.44
N SER A 28 -10.78 -30.77 34.01
CA SER A 28 -10.85 -31.91 33.11
C SER A 28 -10.09 -31.63 31.80
N LYS A 29 -9.71 -32.68 31.08
CA LYS A 29 -9.02 -32.52 29.78
C LYS A 29 -9.87 -31.71 28.78
N GLU A 30 -11.20 -31.93 28.78
CA GLU A 30 -12.13 -31.24 27.88
C GLU A 30 -12.28 -29.76 28.25
N ASP A 31 -12.41 -29.45 29.54
CA ASP A 31 -12.53 -28.07 30.01
C ASP A 31 -11.25 -27.27 29.76
N ARG A 32 -10.07 -27.89 29.93
CA ARG A 32 -8.78 -27.26 29.58
C ARG A 32 -8.66 -26.96 28.10
N LEU A 33 -9.14 -27.86 27.24
CA LEU A 33 -9.16 -27.63 25.79
C LEU A 33 -10.11 -26.49 25.42
N LYS A 34 -11.30 -26.46 26.03
CA LYS A 34 -12.28 -25.39 25.83
C LYS A 34 -11.73 -24.04 26.28
N LEU A 35 -11.18 -23.95 27.48
CA LEU A 35 -10.55 -22.74 28.03
C LEU A 35 -9.41 -22.24 27.14
N ARG A 36 -8.52 -23.12 26.69
CA ARG A 36 -7.44 -22.76 25.76
C ARG A 36 -7.97 -22.23 24.44
N LYS A 37 -9.03 -22.85 23.90
CA LYS A 37 -9.65 -22.40 22.66
C LYS A 37 -10.26 -21.00 22.83
N GLU A 38 -10.98 -20.76 23.92
CA GLU A 38 -11.56 -19.45 24.24
C GLU A 38 -10.47 -18.38 24.39
N ARG A 39 -9.39 -18.66 25.14
CA ARG A 39 -8.24 -17.75 25.25
C ARG A 39 -7.55 -17.48 23.92
N LEU A 40 -7.40 -18.50 23.07
CA LEU A 40 -6.81 -18.32 21.74
C LEU A 40 -7.69 -17.44 20.84
N GLU A 41 -9.01 -17.56 20.91
CA GLU A 41 -9.90 -16.68 20.16
C GLU A 41 -9.86 -15.25 20.69
N ASP A 42 -9.79 -15.04 22.01
CA ASP A 42 -9.61 -13.71 22.61
C ASP A 42 -8.28 -13.06 22.17
N ILE A 43 -7.17 -13.81 22.24
CA ILE A 43 -5.86 -13.35 21.77
C ILE A 43 -5.90 -12.97 20.28
N LYS A 44 -6.55 -13.78 19.43
CA LYS A 44 -6.69 -13.47 17.99
C LYS A 44 -7.45 -12.18 17.77
N LYS A 45 -8.50 -11.92 18.56
CA LYS A 45 -9.30 -10.70 18.48
C LYS A 45 -8.49 -9.48 18.90
N LYS A 46 -7.83 -9.53 20.07
CA LYS A 46 -6.93 -8.47 20.54
C LYS A 46 -5.78 -8.21 19.56
N LEU A 47 -5.24 -9.26 18.94
CA LEU A 47 -4.21 -9.13 17.90
C LEU A 47 -4.75 -8.41 16.68
N ALA A 48 -5.96 -8.73 16.21
CA ALA A 48 -6.58 -8.02 15.09
C ALA A 48 -6.82 -6.53 15.42
N ASP A 49 -7.30 -6.23 16.62
CA ASP A 49 -7.48 -4.84 17.08
C ASP A 49 -6.13 -4.09 17.15
N GLN A 50 -5.08 -4.74 17.66
CA GLN A 50 -3.72 -4.17 17.68
C GLN A 50 -3.18 -3.95 16.27
N MET A 51 -3.41 -4.87 15.32
CA MET A 51 -2.98 -4.70 13.93
C MET A 51 -3.67 -3.50 13.26
N ILE A 52 -4.97 -3.34 13.45
CA ILE A 52 -5.70 -2.14 12.98
C ILE A 52 -5.11 -0.89 13.63
N GLY A 53 -4.82 -0.94 14.93
CA GLY A 53 -4.21 0.16 15.65
C GLY A 53 -2.80 0.53 15.20
N ILE A 54 -1.96 -0.45 14.86
CA ILE A 54 -0.64 -0.24 14.24
C ILE A 54 -0.81 0.47 12.89
N ALA A 55 -1.74 0.00 12.05
CA ALA A 55 -1.99 0.64 10.76
C ALA A 55 -2.51 2.08 10.90
N GLN A 56 -3.38 2.34 11.87
CA GLN A 56 -3.84 3.68 12.22
C GLN A 56 -2.70 4.57 12.72
N THR A 57 -1.83 4.01 13.57
CA THR A 57 -0.66 4.71 14.09
C THR A 57 0.29 5.08 12.95
N ASN A 58 0.55 4.15 12.01
CA ASN A 58 1.38 4.41 10.83
C ASN A 58 0.78 5.52 9.95
N ALA A 59 -0.50 5.40 9.60
CA ALA A 59 -1.18 6.39 8.76
C ALA A 59 -1.19 7.79 9.40
N GLY A 60 -1.41 7.86 10.71
CA GLY A 60 -1.39 9.14 11.44
C GLY A 60 0.01 9.75 11.54
N LEU A 61 1.04 8.94 11.83
CA LEU A 61 2.44 9.41 11.83
C LEU A 61 2.87 9.88 10.43
N GLU A 62 2.54 9.14 9.38
CA GLU A 62 2.80 9.55 8.00
C GLU A 62 2.11 10.87 7.66
N SER A 63 0.83 11.00 8.01
CA SER A 63 0.10 12.26 7.79
C SER A 63 0.76 13.43 8.52
N LEU A 64 1.34 13.22 9.71
CA LEU A 64 2.07 14.27 10.43
C LEU A 64 3.37 14.64 9.73
N VAL A 65 4.13 13.63 9.25
CA VAL A 65 5.38 13.82 8.50
C VAL A 65 5.14 14.61 7.21
N PHE A 66 4.06 14.31 6.49
CA PHE A 66 3.75 14.93 5.18
C PHE A 66 2.79 16.12 5.26
N SER A 67 2.43 16.61 6.45
CA SER A 67 1.49 17.73 6.61
C SER A 67 2.04 19.08 6.14
N GLY A 68 3.36 19.18 5.91
CA GLY A 68 4.05 20.44 5.60
C GLY A 68 4.31 21.33 6.83
N GLU A 69 3.85 20.93 8.02
CA GLU A 69 4.18 21.61 9.27
C GLU A 69 5.62 21.31 9.72
N GLU A 70 6.16 22.16 10.61
CA GLU A 70 7.41 21.86 11.29
C GLU A 70 7.28 20.55 12.10
N LEU A 71 8.16 19.60 11.75
CA LEU A 71 8.19 18.26 12.30
C LEU A 71 9.11 18.23 13.53
N THR A 72 8.53 18.03 14.70
CA THR A 72 9.30 17.90 15.96
C THR A 72 9.12 16.53 16.57
N ILE A 73 10.13 16.10 17.35
CA ILE A 73 10.10 14.83 18.05
C ILE A 73 8.95 14.78 19.08
N GLU A 74 8.61 15.93 19.68
CA GLU A 74 7.51 16.07 20.64
C GLU A 74 6.17 15.81 19.96
N LYS A 75 5.90 16.43 18.79
CA LYS A 75 4.63 16.21 18.07
C LYS A 75 4.41 14.74 17.70
N LEU A 76 5.46 14.08 17.21
CA LEU A 76 5.38 12.66 16.82
C LEU A 76 5.23 11.74 18.04
N ASN A 77 5.95 12.02 19.13
CA ASN A 77 5.82 11.26 20.37
C ASN A 77 4.45 11.47 21.04
N ASP A 78 3.91 12.69 21.06
CA ASP A 78 2.57 12.97 21.60
C ASP A 78 1.49 12.16 20.86
N PHE A 79 1.62 12.03 19.53
CA PHE A 79 0.73 11.18 18.74
C PHE A 79 0.92 9.70 19.06
N LEU A 80 2.18 9.24 19.16
CA LEU A 80 2.49 7.86 19.53
C LEU A 80 1.96 7.50 20.92
N GLU A 81 2.10 8.38 21.93
CA GLU A 81 1.62 8.15 23.29
C GLU A 81 0.10 7.97 23.34
N LYS A 82 -0.65 8.79 22.61
CA LYS A 82 -2.10 8.61 22.44
C LYS A 82 -2.41 7.27 21.78
N SER A 83 -1.68 6.93 20.73
CA SER A 83 -1.83 5.68 19.98
C SER A 83 -1.53 4.44 20.83
N ILE A 84 -0.52 4.50 21.69
CA ILE A 84 -0.16 3.43 22.63
C ILE A 84 -1.33 3.09 23.55
N LEU A 85 -1.98 4.11 24.11
CA LEU A 85 -3.10 3.94 25.04
C LEU A 85 -4.33 3.37 24.34
N VAL A 86 -4.64 3.85 23.13
CA VAL A 86 -5.82 3.42 22.37
C VAL A 86 -5.65 2.01 21.80
N HIS A 87 -4.47 1.72 21.25
CA HIS A 87 -4.22 0.50 20.46
C HIS A 87 -3.47 -0.59 21.22
N LYS A 88 -3.13 -0.34 22.49
CA LYS A 88 -2.44 -1.28 23.38
C LYS A 88 -1.15 -1.84 22.78
N LEU A 89 -0.34 -0.99 22.16
CA LEU A 89 0.91 -1.40 21.51
C LEU A 89 1.84 -2.11 22.51
N ALA A 90 2.48 -3.20 22.07
CA ALA A 90 3.44 -3.96 22.87
C ALA A 90 4.73 -3.13 23.12
N PRO A 91 5.46 -3.36 24.22
CA PRO A 91 6.67 -2.60 24.54
C PRO A 91 7.71 -2.56 23.41
N TRP A 92 7.96 -3.70 22.76
CA TRP A 92 8.91 -3.77 21.64
C TRP A 92 8.44 -2.99 20.40
N GLN A 93 7.13 -2.89 20.17
CA GLN A 93 6.55 -2.06 19.11
C GLN A 93 6.76 -0.58 19.42
N ILE A 94 6.61 -0.18 20.68
CA ILE A 94 6.84 1.19 21.14
C ILE A 94 8.30 1.59 20.92
N GLU A 95 9.24 0.72 21.31
CA GLU A 95 10.67 0.96 21.07
C GLU A 95 11.00 1.07 19.58
N TYR A 96 10.33 0.25 18.75
CA TYR A 96 10.46 0.32 17.31
C TYR A 96 9.99 1.68 16.77
N TYR A 97 8.81 2.14 17.15
CA TYR A 97 8.29 3.46 16.75
C TYR A 97 9.19 4.60 17.21
N LYS A 98 9.71 4.55 18.44
CA LYS A 98 10.63 5.60 18.94
C LYS A 98 11.88 5.72 18.09
N LYS A 99 12.50 4.58 17.74
CA LYS A 99 13.65 4.56 16.82
C LYS A 99 13.30 5.08 15.43
N ALA A 100 12.11 4.73 14.92
CA ALA A 100 11.64 5.23 13.63
C ALA A 100 11.44 6.77 13.65
N ILE A 101 10.81 7.30 14.71
CA ILE A 101 10.63 8.74 14.93
C ILE A 101 11.98 9.46 15.01
N GLU A 102 12.93 8.94 15.78
CA GLU A 102 14.29 9.50 15.88
C GLU A 102 14.95 9.60 14.49
N ARG A 103 14.93 8.51 13.71
CA ARG A 103 15.47 8.48 12.35
C ARG A 103 14.79 9.50 11.44
N VAL A 104 13.46 9.64 11.54
CA VAL A 104 12.67 10.62 10.77
C VAL A 104 13.06 12.06 11.11
N VAL A 105 13.18 12.38 12.40
CA VAL A 105 13.54 13.73 12.86
C VAL A 105 14.98 14.06 12.49
N GLU A 106 15.93 13.13 12.69
CA GLU A 106 17.31 13.29 12.25
C GLU A 106 17.39 13.59 10.76
N ARG A 107 16.61 12.88 9.94
CA ARG A 107 16.55 13.09 8.51
C ARG A 107 15.98 14.46 8.14
N ASN A 108 14.88 14.87 8.76
CA ASN A 108 14.28 16.18 8.53
C ASN A 108 15.26 17.32 8.86
N ILE A 109 16.02 17.20 9.97
CA ILE A 109 17.07 18.15 10.34
C ILE A 109 18.15 18.24 9.25
N LEU A 110 18.59 17.10 8.69
CA LEU A 110 19.58 17.09 7.62
C LEU A 110 19.07 17.77 6.34
N VAL A 111 17.82 17.51 5.96
CA VAL A 111 17.18 18.17 4.80
C VAL A 111 17.07 19.68 5.02
N ASN A 112 16.60 20.11 6.19
CA ASN A 112 16.50 21.53 6.54
C ASN A 112 17.87 22.23 6.50
N ARG A 113 18.90 21.60 7.07
CA ARG A 113 20.27 22.11 7.02
C ARG A 113 20.77 22.22 5.59
N PHE A 114 20.56 21.19 4.78
CA PHE A 114 20.99 21.16 3.39
C PHE A 114 20.37 22.31 2.59
N PHE A 115 19.07 22.57 2.74
CA PHE A 115 18.40 23.70 2.08
C PHE A 115 18.91 25.05 2.57
N ALA A 116 19.13 25.22 3.88
CA ALA A 116 19.67 26.46 4.42
C ALA A 116 21.08 26.75 3.91
N GLU A 117 21.96 25.73 3.88
CA GLU A 117 23.36 25.89 3.46
C GLU A 117 23.52 26.06 1.94
N ASN A 118 22.64 25.46 1.14
CA ASN A 118 22.88 25.31 -0.30
C ASN A 118 21.82 25.94 -1.21
N CYS A 119 20.60 26.21 -0.73
CA CYS A 119 19.52 26.78 -1.55
C CYS A 119 19.25 28.25 -1.26
N GLU A 120 19.61 28.75 -0.06
CA GLU A 120 19.30 30.12 0.33
C GLU A 120 19.95 31.12 -0.65
N GLY A 121 19.11 31.91 -1.34
CA GLY A 121 19.54 32.92 -2.31
C GLY A 121 19.85 32.41 -3.72
N LYS A 122 19.61 31.13 -4.05
CA LYS A 122 19.74 30.57 -5.41
C LYS A 122 18.37 30.37 -6.08
N THR A 123 18.32 30.46 -7.40
CA THR A 123 17.15 29.97 -8.16
C THR A 123 17.16 28.45 -8.28
N ASP A 124 16.03 27.84 -8.62
CA ASP A 124 15.94 26.39 -8.83
C ASP A 124 16.90 25.90 -9.93
N GLU A 125 17.12 26.70 -10.97
CA GLU A 125 18.07 26.38 -12.04
C GLU A 125 19.53 26.45 -11.56
N GLU A 126 19.88 27.46 -10.77
CA GLU A 126 21.21 27.59 -10.17
C GLU A 126 21.47 26.45 -9.18
N PHE A 127 20.44 26.05 -8.44
CA PHE A 127 20.53 24.94 -7.50
C PHE A 127 20.63 23.60 -8.23
N PHE A 128 19.87 23.41 -9.31
CA PHE A 128 20.01 22.25 -10.19
C PHE A 128 21.42 22.15 -10.78
N GLU A 129 21.97 23.26 -11.29
CA GLU A 129 23.32 23.32 -11.82
C GLU A 129 24.36 23.05 -10.74
N PHE A 130 24.16 23.54 -9.53
CA PHE A 130 25.02 23.21 -8.38
C PHE A 130 25.03 21.71 -8.06
N ILE A 131 23.86 21.07 -8.12
CA ILE A 131 23.67 19.66 -7.81
C ILE A 131 24.29 18.75 -8.89
N PHE A 132 23.94 18.98 -10.15
CA PHE A 132 24.25 18.06 -11.25
C PHE A 132 25.41 18.52 -12.13
N ASP A 133 26.04 19.66 -11.80
CA ASP A 133 27.10 20.31 -12.57
C ASP A 133 26.68 20.54 -14.04
N LYS A 134 25.38 20.80 -14.25
CA LYS A 134 24.76 20.97 -15.57
C LYS A 134 23.52 21.86 -15.47
N LYS A 135 23.35 22.79 -16.41
CA LYS A 135 22.12 23.59 -16.54
C LYS A 135 20.93 22.71 -16.95
N PRO A 136 19.73 23.00 -16.43
CA PRO A 136 18.53 22.31 -16.87
C PRO A 136 18.15 22.73 -18.28
N HIS A 137 17.53 21.82 -19.04
CA HIS A 137 17.01 22.10 -20.37
C HIS A 137 15.61 22.72 -20.31
N GLY A 138 14.82 22.34 -19.30
CA GLY A 138 13.45 22.81 -19.12
C GLY A 138 13.23 23.58 -17.82
N LYS A 139 11.95 23.89 -17.57
CA LYS A 139 11.52 24.42 -16.27
C LYS A 139 11.77 23.36 -15.20
N ILE A 140 12.37 23.79 -14.09
CA ILE A 140 12.56 22.95 -12.91
C ILE A 140 11.90 23.64 -11.71
N LEU A 141 11.38 22.81 -10.82
CA LEU A 141 10.91 23.20 -9.50
C LEU A 141 11.64 22.33 -8.48
N ILE A 142 12.31 22.94 -7.50
CA ILE A 142 12.97 22.21 -6.41
C ILE A 142 12.30 22.55 -5.09
N GLU A 143 11.73 21.53 -4.45
CA GLU A 143 10.98 21.67 -3.21
C GLU A 143 11.66 20.94 -2.07
N LYS A 144 11.49 21.50 -0.88
CA LYS A 144 11.93 20.88 0.36
C LYS A 144 10.85 19.89 0.83
N GLY A 145 11.06 18.60 0.57
CA GLY A 145 10.24 17.54 1.14
C GLY A 145 10.53 17.31 2.63
N ALA A 146 9.73 16.46 3.27
CA ALA A 146 9.86 16.18 4.70
C ALA A 146 11.10 15.33 5.01
N LEU A 147 11.45 14.40 4.11
CA LEU A 147 12.53 13.42 4.31
C LEU A 147 13.62 13.53 3.25
N CYS A 148 13.34 14.19 2.13
CA CYS A 148 14.33 14.44 1.08
C CYS A 148 13.96 15.65 0.21
N PRO A 149 14.92 16.22 -0.54
CA PRO A 149 14.63 17.17 -1.60
C PRO A 149 13.83 16.52 -2.74
N ILE A 150 12.90 17.29 -3.30
CA ILE A 150 12.04 16.91 -4.42
C ILE A 150 12.43 17.76 -5.63
N ILE A 151 12.72 17.13 -6.75
CA ILE A 151 13.09 17.81 -8.00
C ILE A 151 12.06 17.47 -9.06
N THR A 152 11.29 18.46 -9.48
CA THR A 152 10.29 18.34 -10.54
C THR A 152 10.85 18.95 -11.82
N CYS A 153 11.02 18.15 -12.88
CA CYS A 153 11.73 18.58 -14.09
C CYS A 153 11.11 18.06 -15.40
N CYS A 154 11.48 18.62 -16.55
CA CYS A 154 10.98 18.17 -17.85
C CYS A 154 11.51 16.76 -18.22
N GLU A 155 10.99 16.17 -19.30
CA GLU A 155 11.35 14.81 -19.73
C GLU A 155 12.84 14.60 -19.98
N GLU A 156 13.53 15.60 -20.53
CA GLU A 156 14.96 15.53 -20.88
C GLU A 156 15.84 15.52 -19.64
N ASP A 157 15.58 16.43 -18.70
CA ASP A 157 16.29 16.51 -17.43
C ASP A 157 15.98 15.29 -16.54
N PHE A 158 14.72 14.83 -16.51
CA PHE A 158 14.31 13.60 -15.82
C PHE A 158 15.06 12.39 -16.35
N SER A 159 15.14 12.24 -17.67
CA SER A 159 15.87 11.14 -18.32
C SER A 159 17.36 11.19 -18.02
N TYR A 160 17.97 12.38 -18.01
CA TYR A 160 19.36 12.58 -17.64
C TYR A 160 19.63 12.15 -16.20
N ILE A 161 18.86 12.68 -15.25
CA ILE A 161 18.98 12.38 -13.82
C ILE A 161 18.84 10.87 -13.60
N ARG A 162 17.80 10.25 -14.17
CA ARG A 162 17.60 8.79 -14.10
C ARG A 162 18.75 7.99 -14.70
N SER A 163 19.33 8.46 -15.81
CA SER A 163 20.49 7.80 -16.44
C SER A 163 21.73 7.83 -15.55
N LEU A 164 21.96 8.88 -14.76
CA LEU A 164 23.09 8.96 -13.82
C LEU A 164 23.01 7.89 -12.73
N ASN A 165 21.82 7.69 -12.17
CA ASN A 165 21.51 6.66 -11.17
C ASN A 165 21.58 5.22 -11.76
N PHE A 166 21.43 5.09 -13.08
CA PHE A 166 21.56 3.82 -13.78
C PHE A 166 22.99 3.52 -14.24
N VAL A 167 23.79 4.53 -14.58
CA VAL A 167 25.23 4.39 -14.85
C VAL A 167 25.97 3.90 -13.59
N GLU A 168 25.52 4.28 -12.39
CA GLU A 168 26.00 3.67 -11.13
C GLU A 168 25.69 2.16 -11.04
N LYS A 169 24.53 1.70 -11.52
CA LYS A 169 24.20 0.25 -11.61
C LYS A 169 24.96 -0.47 -12.73
N MET A 170 25.24 0.18 -13.85
CA MET A 170 26.03 -0.44 -14.94
C MET A 170 27.51 -0.57 -14.59
N ASN A 171 28.07 0.37 -13.83
CA ASN A 171 29.45 0.27 -13.36
C ASN A 171 29.65 -0.88 -12.33
N SER A 172 28.56 -1.50 -11.85
CA SER A 172 28.59 -2.77 -11.10
C SER A 172 28.58 -4.05 -11.97
N GLY A 173 28.71 -3.93 -13.29
CA GLY A 173 28.99 -5.04 -14.21
C GLY A 173 27.85 -5.49 -15.13
N ASP A 174 26.74 -4.76 -15.20
CA ASP A 174 25.54 -5.19 -15.94
C ASP A 174 25.31 -4.34 -17.21
N ASN A 175 25.56 -4.94 -18.39
CA ASN A 175 25.61 -4.28 -19.70
C ASN A 175 24.25 -4.26 -20.44
N GLY A 176 23.17 -3.81 -19.79
CA GLY A 176 21.85 -3.72 -20.41
C GLY A 176 21.44 -2.29 -20.78
N GLY A 177 21.71 -1.85 -22.02
CA GLY A 177 21.26 -0.54 -22.52
C GLY A 177 19.74 -0.35 -22.43
N ILE A 178 19.28 0.80 -21.90
CA ILE A 178 17.85 1.08 -21.72
C ILE A 178 17.20 1.55 -23.03
N ASN A 179 16.02 0.99 -23.31
CA ASN A 179 15.09 1.43 -24.35
C ASN A 179 14.34 2.71 -23.90
N SER A 180 14.53 3.82 -24.62
CA SER A 180 13.96 5.14 -24.31
C SER A 180 12.44 5.17 -24.15
N LYS A 181 11.71 4.19 -24.70
CA LYS A 181 10.25 4.06 -24.55
C LYS A 181 9.78 3.69 -23.13
N GLN A 182 10.58 2.94 -22.37
CA GLN A 182 10.25 2.55 -20.98
C GLN A 182 10.38 3.74 -20.00
N VAL A 183 11.06 4.82 -20.42
CA VAL A 183 11.28 6.03 -19.62
C VAL A 183 10.09 6.99 -19.68
N GLN A 184 9.22 6.86 -20.69
CA GLN A 184 8.20 7.87 -20.97
C GLN A 184 7.00 7.85 -20.00
N ASN A 185 6.71 6.69 -19.40
CA ASN A 185 5.49 6.45 -18.63
C ASN A 185 5.65 6.61 -17.11
N ILE A 186 6.87 6.73 -16.59
CA ILE A 186 7.12 6.85 -15.14
C ILE A 186 7.14 8.32 -14.75
N VAL A 187 6.28 8.69 -13.81
CA VAL A 187 6.06 10.09 -13.39
C VAL A 187 6.99 10.49 -12.23
N GLY A 188 7.49 9.55 -11.43
CA GLY A 188 8.45 9.84 -10.37
C GLY A 188 9.34 8.65 -10.04
N VAL A 189 10.55 8.92 -9.55
CA VAL A 189 11.54 7.92 -9.15
C VAL A 189 12.37 8.47 -8.00
N MET A 190 12.55 7.66 -6.95
CA MET A 190 13.56 7.90 -5.94
C MET A 190 14.95 7.52 -6.47
N MET A 191 15.89 8.45 -6.33
CA MET A 191 17.27 8.25 -6.70
C MET A 191 18.20 8.12 -5.52
N ARG A 192 19.19 7.23 -5.66
CA ARG A 192 20.27 7.08 -4.69
C ARG A 192 21.58 7.42 -5.36
N PHE A 193 22.47 8.09 -4.64
CA PHE A 193 23.80 8.39 -5.16
C PHE A 193 24.87 7.73 -4.31
N SER A 194 25.91 7.22 -4.95
CA SER A 194 27.11 6.82 -4.21
C SER A 194 27.84 8.07 -3.70
N PRO A 195 28.29 8.08 -2.44
CA PRO A 195 29.18 9.10 -1.91
C PRO A 195 30.40 9.39 -2.79
N ASP A 196 30.90 8.37 -3.47
CA ASP A 196 32.11 8.44 -4.29
C ASP A 196 31.88 9.15 -5.64
N VAL A 197 30.64 9.13 -6.12
CA VAL A 197 30.26 9.71 -7.41
C VAL A 197 29.71 11.12 -7.22
N TYR A 198 28.97 11.33 -6.13
CA TYR A 198 28.35 12.60 -5.79
C TYR A 198 28.65 13.00 -4.34
N PRO A 199 29.89 13.45 -4.04
CA PRO A 199 30.29 13.84 -2.69
C PRO A 199 29.42 14.96 -2.10
N LYS A 200 28.82 15.80 -2.97
CA LYS A 200 27.87 16.86 -2.59
C LYS A 200 26.58 16.34 -1.93
N PHE A 201 26.26 15.05 -2.09
CA PHE A 201 25.05 14.40 -1.56
C PHE A 201 25.27 13.59 -0.28
N VAL A 202 26.52 13.41 0.12
CA VAL A 202 26.92 12.58 1.27
C VAL A 202 26.36 13.15 2.57
N SER A 203 26.25 14.47 2.65
CA SER A 203 25.81 15.20 3.85
C SER A 203 24.35 14.93 4.24
N PHE A 204 23.50 14.46 3.32
CA PHE A 204 22.10 14.14 3.60
C PHE A 204 21.72 12.71 3.20
N GLY A 205 22.67 11.78 3.21
CA GLY A 205 22.39 10.35 2.99
C GLY A 205 21.84 10.01 1.60
N SER A 206 22.28 10.76 0.59
CA SER A 206 22.25 10.39 -0.82
C SER A 206 20.91 9.98 -1.43
N THR A 207 19.78 10.57 -1.00
CA THR A 207 18.46 10.21 -1.54
C THR A 207 17.69 11.43 -2.01
N LEU A 208 17.24 11.42 -3.26
CA LEU A 208 16.39 12.44 -3.88
C LEU A 208 15.11 11.80 -4.41
N VAL A 209 14.03 12.58 -4.46
CA VAL A 209 12.85 12.25 -5.27
C VAL A 209 12.86 13.11 -6.52
N VAL A 210 12.71 12.48 -7.68
CA VAL A 210 12.70 13.16 -8.97
C VAL A 210 11.38 12.87 -9.65
N VAL A 211 10.67 13.92 -10.06
CA VAL A 211 9.34 13.85 -10.65
C VAL A 211 9.37 14.48 -12.04
N LYS A 212 8.84 13.77 -13.03
CA LYS A 212 8.64 14.29 -14.38
C LYS A 212 7.46 15.25 -14.38
N LEU A 213 7.65 16.48 -14.85
CA LEU A 213 6.58 17.43 -15.14
C LEU A 213 5.62 16.81 -16.16
N PRO A 214 4.37 16.49 -15.77
CA PRO A 214 3.39 16.10 -16.76
C PRO A 214 3.02 17.32 -17.60
N GLY A 215 2.96 17.17 -18.92
CA GLY A 215 2.36 18.18 -19.77
C GLY A 215 0.88 18.35 -19.38
N ASN A 216 0.55 19.44 -18.68
CA ASN A 216 -0.81 19.89 -18.35
C ASN A 216 -1.67 19.07 -17.35
N THR A 217 -1.11 18.38 -16.35
CA THR A 217 -1.95 17.85 -15.24
C THR A 217 -1.46 18.31 -13.88
N GLU A 218 -2.12 19.33 -13.31
CA GLU A 218 -1.80 19.94 -12.01
C GLU A 218 -2.08 19.03 -10.79
N GLU A 219 -2.78 17.89 -10.95
CA GLU A 219 -3.21 17.06 -9.81
C GLU A 219 -2.42 15.76 -9.58
N LYS A 220 -1.52 15.35 -10.49
CA LYS A 220 -0.86 14.02 -10.41
C LYS A 220 0.49 13.99 -9.70
N THR A 221 1.08 15.13 -9.35
CA THR A 221 2.45 15.17 -8.81
C THR A 221 2.51 14.94 -7.30
N ALA A 222 1.53 15.44 -6.53
CA ALA A 222 1.55 15.31 -5.07
C ALA A 222 1.47 13.84 -4.60
N GLY A 223 0.62 13.02 -5.23
CA GLY A 223 0.51 11.60 -4.91
C GLY A 223 1.81 10.83 -5.19
N THR A 224 2.46 11.10 -6.32
CA THR A 224 3.76 10.51 -6.68
C THR A 224 4.88 10.95 -5.74
N ILE A 225 4.90 12.22 -5.31
CA ILE A 225 5.89 12.72 -4.34
C ILE A 225 5.78 11.96 -3.01
N ILE A 226 4.57 11.89 -2.44
CA ILE A 226 4.33 11.19 -1.18
C ILE A 226 4.70 9.71 -1.31
N HIS A 227 4.40 9.10 -2.46
CA HIS A 227 4.77 7.71 -2.74
C HIS A 227 6.29 7.50 -2.70
N GLU A 228 7.05 8.32 -3.40
CA GLU A 228 8.51 8.19 -3.47
C GLU A 228 9.18 8.56 -2.13
N GLU A 229 8.70 9.57 -1.40
CA GLU A 229 9.19 9.87 -0.05
C GLU A 229 8.87 8.73 0.94
N LYS A 230 7.75 8.03 0.75
CA LYS A 230 7.43 6.86 1.57
C LYS A 230 8.40 5.71 1.37
N HIS A 231 8.88 5.47 0.15
CA HIS A 231 9.96 4.49 -0.05
C HIS A 231 11.24 4.89 0.70
N VAL A 232 11.49 6.19 0.91
CA VAL A 232 12.62 6.66 1.73
C VAL A 232 12.38 6.28 3.19
N LEU A 233 11.17 6.56 3.69
CA LEU A 233 10.74 6.19 5.05
C LEU A 233 10.87 4.69 5.28
N ASP A 234 10.32 3.86 4.38
CA ASP A 234 10.34 2.42 4.50
C ASP A 234 11.78 1.87 4.51
N ARG A 235 12.69 2.44 3.72
CA ARG A 235 14.10 2.06 3.80
C ARG A 235 14.73 2.49 5.12
N MET A 236 14.48 3.71 5.57
CA MET A 236 15.02 4.19 6.84
C MET A 236 14.56 3.32 8.01
N VAL A 237 13.36 2.76 7.94
CA VAL A 237 12.71 2.04 9.04
C VAL A 237 12.91 0.51 8.93
N PHE A 238 12.92 -0.06 7.72
CA PHE A 238 12.96 -1.51 7.46
C PHE A 238 14.22 -2.03 6.73
N SER A 239 15.21 -1.19 6.42
CA SER A 239 16.39 -1.60 5.62
C SER A 239 17.23 -2.72 6.24
N ASP A 240 17.35 -2.76 7.56
CA ASP A 240 18.17 -3.76 8.25
C ASP A 240 17.61 -5.19 8.06
N GLU A 241 16.27 -5.33 8.02
CA GLU A 241 15.60 -6.62 7.87
C GLU A 241 15.65 -7.12 6.41
N LYS A 242 15.35 -6.24 5.45
CA LYS A 242 15.45 -6.55 4.01
C LYS A 242 16.90 -6.92 3.62
N ARG A 243 17.90 -6.24 4.18
CA ARG A 243 19.32 -6.55 3.95
C ARG A 243 19.72 -7.93 4.48
N ASN A 244 19.27 -8.29 5.69
CA ASN A 244 19.54 -9.60 6.28
C ASN A 244 18.97 -10.77 5.46
N ILE A 245 17.79 -10.59 4.84
CA ILE A 245 17.18 -11.59 3.96
C ILE A 245 18.01 -11.79 2.68
N ALA A 246 18.46 -10.70 2.07
CA ALA A 246 19.31 -10.74 0.87
C ALA A 246 20.66 -11.42 1.14
N GLU A 247 21.33 -11.03 2.24
CA GLU A 247 22.62 -11.62 2.64
C GLU A 247 22.49 -13.12 2.97
N LYS A 248 21.41 -13.54 3.64
CA LYS A 248 21.13 -14.95 3.89
C LYS A 248 20.89 -15.74 2.62
N THR A 249 20.13 -15.18 1.68
CA THR A 249 19.84 -15.82 0.39
C THR A 249 21.12 -16.02 -0.41
N GLN A 250 21.99 -15.01 -0.47
CA GLN A 250 23.29 -15.10 -1.13
C GLN A 250 24.18 -16.19 -0.49
N ALA A 251 24.23 -16.26 0.84
CA ALA A 251 25.03 -17.26 1.55
C ALA A 251 24.52 -18.70 1.31
N ASP A 252 23.21 -18.90 1.22
CA ASP A 252 22.60 -20.20 0.93
C ASP A 252 22.84 -20.68 -0.52
N LEU A 253 23.15 -19.75 -1.43
CA LEU A 253 23.53 -20.03 -2.82
C LEU A 253 25.00 -20.41 -2.94
N THR A 254 25.89 -19.65 -2.31
CA THR A 254 27.32 -19.96 -2.30
C THR A 254 27.60 -21.38 -1.79
N LYS A 255 26.96 -21.76 -0.68
CA LYS A 255 27.09 -23.13 -0.12
C LYS A 255 26.60 -24.23 -1.05
N MET A 256 25.61 -23.91 -1.89
CA MET A 256 25.06 -24.89 -2.82
C MET A 256 26.02 -25.12 -3.98
N VAL A 257 26.61 -24.03 -4.52
CA VAL A 257 27.66 -24.08 -5.56
C VAL A 257 28.91 -24.81 -5.05
N GLU A 258 29.31 -24.58 -3.80
CA GLU A 258 30.44 -25.27 -3.19
C GLU A 258 30.23 -26.78 -3.08
N GLY A 259 29.01 -27.24 -2.76
CA GLY A 259 28.66 -28.66 -2.68
C GLY A 259 28.69 -29.41 -4.02
N PHE A 260 28.82 -28.73 -5.17
CA PHE A 260 29.04 -29.39 -6.46
C PHE A 260 30.47 -29.92 -6.60
N ASN A 261 31.44 -29.32 -5.91
CA ASN A 261 32.83 -29.74 -6.01
C ASN A 261 33.12 -31.05 -5.26
N ASP A 262 32.15 -31.57 -4.50
CA ASP A 262 32.28 -32.76 -3.66
C ASP A 262 31.79 -34.05 -4.33
N ILE A 263 31.30 -34.00 -5.58
CA ILE A 263 30.76 -35.16 -6.30
C ILE A 263 31.85 -35.78 -7.19
N SER A 264 32.09 -37.08 -7.04
CA SER A 264 33.07 -37.79 -7.85
C SER A 264 32.60 -38.02 -9.29
N ASP A 265 33.53 -38.03 -10.25
CA ASP A 265 33.25 -38.33 -11.67
C ASP A 265 32.49 -39.66 -11.87
N GLU A 266 32.74 -40.68 -11.04
CA GLU A 266 32.05 -41.98 -11.09
C GLU A 266 30.56 -41.88 -10.71
N GLU A 267 30.18 -40.95 -9.83
CA GLU A 267 28.77 -40.70 -9.49
C GLU A 267 28.05 -39.93 -10.61
N LEU A 268 28.78 -39.11 -11.37
CA LEU A 268 28.24 -38.34 -12.49
C LEU A 268 27.89 -39.25 -13.68
N ASP A 269 28.76 -40.24 -13.98
CA ASP A 269 28.59 -41.18 -15.10
C ASP A 269 27.38 -42.13 -14.95
N HIS A 270 26.86 -42.29 -13.74
CA HIS A 270 25.71 -43.16 -13.46
C HIS A 270 24.35 -42.45 -13.49
N LEU A 271 24.32 -41.12 -13.63
CA LEU A 271 23.08 -40.37 -13.67
C LEU A 271 22.46 -40.42 -15.06
N SER A 272 21.15 -40.69 -15.12
CA SER A 272 20.41 -40.46 -16.36
C SER A 272 20.41 -38.95 -16.69
N PRO A 273 20.26 -38.56 -17.97
CA PRO A 273 20.15 -37.14 -18.34
C PRO A 273 19.07 -36.39 -17.57
N LYS A 274 17.98 -37.07 -17.21
CA LYS A 274 16.91 -36.50 -16.38
C LYS A 274 17.37 -36.27 -14.94
N GLU A 275 18.02 -37.24 -14.31
CA GLU A 275 18.50 -37.13 -12.93
C GLU A 275 19.64 -36.11 -12.80
N PHE A 276 20.50 -36.04 -13.82
CA PHE A 276 21.54 -35.02 -13.93
C PHE A 276 20.91 -33.61 -13.95
N VAL A 277 19.99 -33.35 -14.89
CA VAL A 277 19.28 -32.06 -14.98
C VAL A 277 18.48 -31.78 -13.69
N GLU A 278 17.81 -32.78 -13.13
CA GLU A 278 17.02 -32.60 -11.91
C GLU A 278 17.87 -32.22 -10.69
N ARG A 279 19.03 -32.86 -10.53
CA ARG A 279 19.91 -32.65 -9.38
C ARG A 279 20.75 -31.38 -9.51
N PHE A 280 21.20 -31.06 -10.73
CA PHE A 280 22.24 -30.04 -10.94
C PHE A 280 21.72 -28.75 -11.58
N THR A 281 20.52 -28.77 -12.16
CA THR A 281 19.90 -27.58 -12.76
C THR A 281 18.63 -27.23 -12.02
N ILE A 282 17.70 -28.18 -11.92
CA ILE A 282 16.35 -27.96 -11.40
C ILE A 282 16.36 -27.60 -9.91
N LYS A 283 16.89 -28.47 -9.03
CA LYS A 283 16.85 -28.25 -7.58
C LYS A 283 17.55 -26.96 -7.10
N PRO A 284 18.74 -26.59 -7.61
CA PRO A 284 19.35 -25.30 -7.30
C PRO A 284 18.48 -24.11 -7.69
N ILE A 285 17.84 -24.20 -8.85
CA ILE A 285 16.96 -23.17 -9.38
C ILE A 285 15.65 -23.12 -8.59
N GLU A 286 15.05 -24.24 -8.24
CA GLU A 286 13.87 -24.26 -7.35
C GLU A 286 14.16 -23.62 -5.99
N LYS A 287 15.36 -23.83 -5.44
CA LYS A 287 15.78 -23.18 -4.18
C LYS A 287 15.99 -21.67 -4.35
N GLN A 288 16.57 -21.23 -5.47
CA GLN A 288 16.61 -19.80 -5.84
C GLN A 288 15.19 -19.24 -5.99
N LEU A 289 14.31 -20.00 -6.63
CA LEU A 289 12.93 -19.63 -6.88
C LEU A 289 12.09 -19.58 -5.60
N ASP A 290 12.37 -20.39 -4.58
CA ASP A 290 11.72 -20.23 -3.28
C ASP A 290 12.07 -18.89 -2.61
N GLY A 291 13.29 -18.37 -2.86
CA GLY A 291 13.66 -16.99 -2.56
C GLY A 291 12.88 -16.00 -3.43
N LEU A 292 12.81 -16.26 -4.74
CA LEU A 292 12.07 -15.44 -5.70
C LEU A 292 10.56 -15.44 -5.47
N ARG A 293 9.96 -16.47 -4.86
CA ARG A 293 8.53 -16.51 -4.52
C ARG A 293 8.18 -15.52 -3.43
N LYS A 294 9.05 -15.39 -2.42
CA LYS A 294 8.91 -14.32 -1.42
C LYS A 294 9.06 -12.95 -2.07
N ILE A 295 10.01 -12.82 -2.98
CA ILE A 295 10.20 -11.60 -3.77
C ILE A 295 8.98 -11.32 -4.66
N SER A 296 8.38 -12.33 -5.29
CA SER A 296 7.19 -12.22 -6.15
C SER A 296 5.97 -11.77 -5.35
N GLU A 297 5.78 -12.32 -4.15
CA GLU A 297 4.76 -11.86 -3.20
C GLU A 297 5.01 -10.39 -2.78
N GLU A 298 6.25 -10.03 -2.46
CA GLU A 298 6.63 -8.66 -2.11
C GLU A 298 6.46 -7.69 -3.27
N ILE A 299 6.84 -8.07 -4.48
CA ILE A 299 6.66 -7.30 -5.72
C ILE A 299 5.17 -7.07 -5.96
N ALA A 300 4.35 -8.14 -5.93
CA ALA A 300 2.91 -8.02 -6.11
C ALA A 300 2.30 -7.05 -5.10
N ARG A 301 2.76 -7.12 -3.85
CA ARG A 301 2.32 -6.24 -2.76
C ARG A 301 2.74 -4.80 -2.98
N GLU A 302 4.00 -4.57 -3.35
CA GLU A 302 4.53 -3.23 -3.63
C GLU A 302 3.83 -2.61 -4.84
N GLU A 303 3.54 -3.38 -5.89
CA GLU A 303 2.75 -2.93 -7.04
C GLU A 303 1.32 -2.56 -6.66
N ILE A 304 0.60 -3.44 -5.94
CA ILE A 304 -0.75 -3.15 -5.45
C ILE A 304 -0.72 -1.86 -4.62
N LEU A 305 0.22 -1.75 -3.69
CA LEU A 305 0.38 -0.58 -2.84
C LEU A 305 0.66 0.68 -3.65
N ALA A 306 1.50 0.60 -4.68
CA ALA A 306 1.84 1.75 -5.52
C ALA A 306 0.61 2.34 -6.20
N TYR A 307 -0.10 1.54 -6.99
CA TYR A 307 -1.30 2.02 -7.67
C TYR A 307 -2.43 2.37 -6.70
N TYR A 308 -2.59 1.63 -5.61
CA TYR A 308 -3.64 1.92 -4.63
C TYR A 308 -3.40 3.25 -3.90
N LYS A 309 -2.14 3.57 -3.55
CA LYS A 309 -1.74 4.86 -2.99
C LYS A 309 -1.99 6.03 -3.93
N GLU A 310 -1.76 5.84 -5.23
CA GLU A 310 -2.07 6.85 -6.27
C GLU A 310 -3.57 7.07 -6.49
N GLY A 311 -4.40 6.31 -5.78
CA GLY A 311 -5.83 6.50 -5.70
C GLY A 311 -6.64 5.75 -6.75
N PHE A 312 -5.99 4.83 -7.48
CA PHE A 312 -6.68 3.97 -8.44
C PHE A 312 -7.80 3.18 -7.78
N ASN A 313 -8.88 2.98 -8.53
CA ASN A 313 -9.99 2.15 -8.10
C ASN A 313 -9.55 0.69 -8.01
N VAL A 314 -9.87 0.01 -6.91
CA VAL A 314 -9.53 -1.39 -6.65
C VAL A 314 -9.98 -2.33 -7.77
N ASP A 315 -11.13 -2.05 -8.40
CA ASP A 315 -11.67 -2.85 -9.50
C ASP A 315 -10.86 -2.73 -10.79
N HIS A 316 -10.09 -1.65 -10.94
CA HIS A 316 -9.20 -1.45 -12.08
C HIS A 316 -7.79 -1.97 -11.82
N LEU A 317 -7.37 -2.12 -10.55
CA LEU A 317 -6.02 -2.58 -10.19
C LEU A 317 -5.69 -3.93 -10.80
N TYR A 318 -6.63 -4.89 -10.74
CA TYR A 318 -6.35 -6.24 -11.25
C TYR A 318 -6.06 -6.20 -12.73
N ALA A 319 -6.90 -5.53 -13.52
CA ALA A 319 -6.71 -5.43 -14.97
C ALA A 319 -5.39 -4.75 -15.34
N ILE A 320 -4.97 -3.72 -14.58
CA ILE A 320 -3.69 -3.04 -14.79
C ILE A 320 -2.53 -3.98 -14.49
N LEU A 321 -2.51 -4.57 -13.31
CA LEU A 321 -1.39 -5.37 -12.79
C LEU A 321 -1.28 -6.76 -13.40
N SER A 322 -2.41 -7.31 -13.88
CA SER A 322 -2.43 -8.59 -14.59
C SER A 322 -2.19 -8.42 -16.10
N SER A 323 -2.12 -7.20 -16.62
CA SER A 323 -1.77 -7.00 -18.03
C SER A 323 -0.27 -7.29 -18.22
N SER A 324 0.07 -8.19 -19.14
CA SER A 324 1.41 -8.75 -19.35
C SER A 324 2.38 -7.74 -20.00
N TYR A 325 2.54 -6.56 -19.41
CA TYR A 325 3.37 -5.48 -19.96
C TYR A 325 4.77 -5.47 -19.36
N GLU A 326 5.77 -5.23 -20.21
CA GLU A 326 7.11 -4.82 -19.79
C GLU A 326 7.02 -3.59 -18.87
N GLY A 327 7.62 -3.67 -17.68
CA GLY A 327 7.59 -2.62 -16.66
C GLY A 327 6.57 -2.83 -15.53
N THR A 328 5.79 -3.91 -15.57
CA THR A 328 5.05 -4.41 -14.38
C THR A 328 5.96 -5.32 -13.55
N GLY A 329 5.56 -5.62 -12.32
CA GLY A 329 6.20 -6.53 -11.40
C GLY A 329 6.24 -7.94 -11.96
N TYR A 330 5.24 -8.30 -12.77
CA TYR A 330 5.31 -9.50 -13.59
C TYR A 330 6.43 -9.41 -14.62
N GLY A 331 6.61 -8.29 -15.31
CA GLY A 331 7.74 -8.06 -16.21
C GLY A 331 9.10 -8.20 -15.52
N VAL A 332 9.23 -7.80 -14.25
CA VAL A 332 10.45 -8.02 -13.46
C VAL A 332 10.65 -9.51 -13.15
N ILE A 333 9.59 -10.23 -12.76
CA ILE A 333 9.65 -11.69 -12.53
C ILE A 333 9.98 -12.41 -13.83
N ASP A 334 9.35 -12.02 -14.94
CA ASP A 334 9.59 -12.51 -16.29
C ASP A 334 11.04 -12.29 -16.70
N GLU A 335 11.58 -11.07 -16.52
CA GLU A 335 12.97 -10.75 -16.81
C GLU A 335 13.94 -11.53 -15.92
N MET A 336 13.69 -11.65 -14.62
CA MET A 336 14.52 -12.41 -13.69
C MET A 336 14.49 -13.92 -13.96
N THR A 337 13.34 -14.47 -14.34
CA THR A 337 13.18 -15.89 -14.61
C THR A 337 13.62 -16.27 -16.01
N ILE A 338 13.24 -15.51 -17.05
CA ILE A 338 13.61 -15.76 -18.46
C ILE A 338 15.07 -15.38 -18.73
N ARG A 339 15.57 -14.20 -18.33
CA ARG A 339 16.98 -13.86 -18.60
C ARG A 339 17.95 -14.64 -17.74
N GLY A 340 17.60 -14.86 -16.47
CA GLY A 340 18.35 -15.77 -15.60
C GLY A 340 18.43 -17.17 -16.21
N PHE A 341 17.33 -17.63 -16.82
CA PHE A 341 17.26 -18.89 -17.56
C PHE A 341 18.09 -18.90 -18.85
N GLU A 342 17.99 -17.87 -19.70
CA GLU A 342 18.75 -17.76 -20.95
C GLU A 342 20.25 -17.74 -20.68
N GLN A 343 20.70 -16.95 -19.71
CA GLN A 343 22.10 -16.93 -19.27
C GLN A 343 22.56 -18.29 -18.71
N HIS A 344 21.69 -18.96 -17.94
CA HIS A 344 22.03 -20.28 -17.40
C HIS A 344 22.12 -21.34 -18.51
N LEU A 345 21.24 -21.31 -19.52
CA LEU A 345 21.30 -22.21 -20.67
C LEU A 345 22.50 -21.96 -21.59
N GLU A 346 22.87 -20.69 -21.79
CA GLU A 346 24.06 -20.31 -22.57
C GLU A 346 25.35 -20.83 -21.92
N THR A 347 25.39 -20.85 -20.58
CA THR A 347 26.52 -21.36 -19.80
C THR A 347 26.41 -22.85 -19.47
N PHE A 348 25.27 -23.48 -19.75
CA PHE A 348 25.04 -24.89 -19.49
C PHE A 348 25.85 -25.76 -20.48
N SER A 349 26.79 -26.52 -19.94
CA SER A 349 27.70 -27.40 -20.69
C SER A 349 27.09 -28.75 -21.09
N GLY A 350 25.83 -29.02 -20.72
CA GLY A 350 25.14 -30.28 -21.01
C GLY A 350 24.89 -30.53 -22.49
N VAL A 351 24.64 -31.79 -22.83
CA VAL A 351 24.30 -32.22 -24.20
C VAL A 351 22.89 -31.75 -24.60
N GLU A 352 22.62 -31.67 -25.91
CA GLU A 352 21.37 -31.11 -26.49
C GLU A 352 20.08 -31.66 -25.84
N GLN A 353 20.08 -32.95 -25.48
CA GLN A 353 18.95 -33.58 -24.82
C GLN A 353 18.69 -33.03 -23.41
N GLU A 354 19.73 -32.73 -22.65
CA GLU A 354 19.64 -32.14 -21.31
C GLU A 354 19.18 -30.68 -21.38
N LYS A 355 19.69 -29.92 -22.37
CA LYS A 355 19.22 -28.56 -22.66
C LYS A 355 17.73 -28.51 -22.96
N LYS A 356 17.21 -29.49 -23.72
CA LYS A 356 15.78 -29.59 -24.02
C LYS A 356 14.96 -29.91 -22.77
N ILE A 357 15.40 -30.87 -21.94
CA ILE A 357 14.72 -31.22 -20.68
C ILE A 357 14.70 -30.00 -19.74
N ALA A 358 15.83 -29.30 -19.62
CA ALA A 358 15.94 -28.07 -18.86
C ALA A 358 14.93 -27.05 -19.39
N LEU A 359 14.95 -26.71 -20.68
CA LEU A 359 14.03 -25.75 -21.31
C LEU A 359 12.55 -26.05 -21.05
N GLU A 360 12.12 -27.31 -21.13
CA GLU A 360 10.74 -27.69 -20.80
C GLU A 360 10.42 -27.42 -19.33
N PHE A 361 11.33 -27.79 -18.43
CA PHE A 361 11.16 -27.55 -17.00
C PHE A 361 11.09 -26.06 -16.64
N PHE A 362 11.93 -25.22 -17.26
CA PHE A 362 11.89 -23.77 -17.01
C PHE A 362 10.61 -23.12 -17.51
N LYS A 363 10.04 -23.58 -18.63
CA LYS A 363 8.72 -23.12 -19.07
C LYS A 363 7.64 -23.46 -18.05
N ASP A 364 7.72 -24.63 -17.43
CA ASP A 364 6.79 -25.04 -16.38
C ASP A 364 6.95 -24.19 -15.10
N ILE A 365 8.19 -23.89 -14.70
CA ILE A 365 8.48 -22.94 -13.62
C ILE A 365 7.87 -21.59 -13.96
N HIS A 366 8.22 -21.02 -15.10
CA HIS A 366 7.82 -19.68 -15.50
C HIS A 366 6.29 -19.53 -15.46
N LYS A 367 5.58 -20.48 -16.06
CA LYS A 367 4.12 -20.55 -16.01
C LYS A 367 3.58 -20.67 -14.58
N LYS A 368 4.26 -21.42 -13.71
CA LYS A 368 3.85 -21.55 -12.30
C LYS A 368 4.04 -20.23 -11.55
N GLU A 369 5.16 -19.54 -11.75
CA GLU A 369 5.43 -18.26 -11.12
C GLU A 369 4.48 -17.16 -11.62
N GLU A 370 4.10 -17.17 -12.91
CA GLU A 370 3.01 -16.32 -13.46
C GLU A 370 1.67 -16.57 -12.74
N GLN A 371 1.31 -17.84 -12.55
CA GLN A 371 0.09 -18.21 -11.85
C GLN A 371 0.14 -17.81 -10.36
N ASP A 372 1.26 -18.04 -9.70
CA ASP A 372 1.45 -17.66 -8.30
C ASP A 372 1.40 -16.13 -8.14
N TYR A 373 2.07 -15.37 -9.02
CA TYR A 373 1.99 -13.90 -9.05
C TYR A 373 0.56 -13.40 -9.21
N THR A 374 -0.17 -13.91 -10.22
CA THR A 374 -1.57 -13.54 -10.48
C THR A 374 -2.47 -13.86 -9.27
N LYS A 375 -2.19 -14.97 -8.59
CA LYS A 375 -2.90 -15.38 -7.38
C LYS A 375 -2.58 -14.48 -6.19
N HIS A 376 -1.32 -14.02 -6.05
CA HIS A 376 -0.95 -13.01 -5.06
C HIS A 376 -1.68 -11.69 -5.33
N LEU A 377 -1.73 -11.23 -6.58
CA LEU A 377 -2.47 -10.04 -6.99
C LEU A 377 -3.96 -10.14 -6.62
N SER A 378 -4.62 -11.22 -7.05
CA SER A 378 -6.05 -11.44 -6.77
C SER A 378 -6.33 -11.44 -5.26
N ARG A 379 -5.50 -12.12 -4.46
CA ARG A 379 -5.66 -12.15 -3.00
C ARG A 379 -5.55 -10.76 -2.37
N GLY A 380 -4.53 -9.99 -2.77
CA GLY A 380 -4.34 -8.64 -2.26
C GLY A 380 -5.50 -7.72 -2.64
N ILE A 381 -5.88 -7.71 -3.91
CA ILE A 381 -6.95 -6.84 -4.42
C ILE A 381 -8.30 -7.21 -3.79
N ASP A 382 -8.61 -8.50 -3.65
CA ASP A 382 -9.83 -8.94 -2.98
C ASP A 382 -9.84 -8.54 -1.50
N ALA A 383 -8.69 -8.59 -0.82
CA ALA A 383 -8.57 -8.12 0.56
C ALA A 383 -8.83 -6.61 0.66
N ILE A 384 -8.23 -5.80 -0.21
CA ILE A 384 -8.49 -4.34 -0.27
C ILE A 384 -9.98 -4.08 -0.49
N ARG A 385 -10.58 -4.70 -1.51
CA ARG A 385 -12.00 -4.51 -1.83
C ARG A 385 -12.90 -4.82 -0.63
N ARG A 386 -12.62 -5.93 0.08
CA ARG A 386 -13.38 -6.30 1.27
C ARG A 386 -13.20 -5.30 2.41
N LEU A 387 -12.01 -4.73 2.59
CA LEU A 387 -11.73 -3.73 3.62
C LEU A 387 -12.33 -2.36 3.29
N GLU A 388 -12.39 -1.97 2.01
CA GLU A 388 -13.08 -0.75 1.60
C GLU A 388 -14.59 -0.87 1.81
N ASN A 389 -15.19 -2.00 1.43
CA ASN A 389 -16.63 -2.25 1.56
C ASN A 389 -17.16 -2.23 3.01
N ILE A 390 -16.26 -2.30 4.00
CA ILE A 390 -16.59 -2.24 5.43
C ILE A 390 -16.20 -0.89 6.05
N GLY A 391 -15.69 0.05 5.25
CA GLY A 391 -15.32 1.40 5.68
C GLY A 391 -13.97 1.54 6.34
N ILE A 392 -13.03 0.60 6.17
CA ILE A 392 -11.63 0.85 6.55
C ILE A 392 -11.07 1.87 5.56
N SER A 393 -10.43 2.91 6.08
CA SER A 393 -9.90 3.98 5.22
C SER A 393 -8.74 3.47 4.38
N ARG A 394 -8.52 4.09 3.22
CA ARG A 394 -7.40 3.77 2.32
C ARG A 394 -6.05 3.80 3.04
N GLY A 395 -5.80 4.80 3.90
CA GLY A 395 -4.57 4.90 4.68
C GLY A 395 -4.37 3.73 5.65
N GLU A 396 -5.44 3.27 6.30
CA GLU A 396 -5.40 2.10 7.19
C GLU A 396 -5.17 0.81 6.41
N ILE A 397 -5.80 0.66 5.23
CA ILE A 397 -5.56 -0.48 4.34
C ILE A 397 -4.10 -0.53 3.90
N ILE A 398 -3.54 0.62 3.50
CA ILE A 398 -2.12 0.76 3.15
C ILE A 398 -1.22 0.31 4.30
N GLY A 399 -1.46 0.82 5.52
CA GLY A 399 -0.65 0.46 6.69
C GLY A 399 -0.72 -1.03 7.05
N LEU A 400 -1.89 -1.65 6.87
CA LEU A 400 -2.02 -3.11 7.03
C LEU A 400 -1.25 -3.85 5.93
N PHE A 401 -1.30 -3.40 4.67
CA PHE A 401 -0.59 -4.04 3.54
C PHE A 401 0.92 -3.96 3.68
N GLU A 402 1.43 -2.91 4.32
CA GLU A 402 2.86 -2.74 4.54
C GLU A 402 3.41 -3.65 5.62
N THR A 403 2.59 -4.01 6.61
CA THR A 403 3.00 -4.81 7.76
C THR A 403 2.84 -6.31 7.55
N GLU A 404 2.02 -6.73 6.59
CA GLU A 404 1.62 -8.13 6.43
C GLU A 404 1.82 -8.68 5.02
N SER A 405 2.19 -9.96 4.94
CA SER A 405 2.41 -10.68 3.69
C SER A 405 1.07 -11.06 3.03
N LEU A 406 0.96 -10.94 1.69
CA LEU A 406 -0.22 -11.33 0.88
C LEU A 406 -0.75 -12.74 1.18
N ALA A 407 0.14 -13.68 1.52
CA ALA A 407 -0.22 -15.05 1.88
C ALA A 407 -1.07 -15.14 3.16
N ASN A 408 -0.90 -14.20 4.09
CA ASN A 408 -1.62 -14.18 5.37
C ASN A 408 -2.96 -13.42 5.31
N TRP A 409 -3.21 -12.66 4.24
CA TRP A 409 -4.33 -11.72 4.18
C TRP A 409 -5.71 -12.33 4.37
N ASN A 410 -5.96 -13.53 3.85
CA ASN A 410 -7.23 -14.22 4.10
C ASN A 410 -7.45 -14.46 5.61
N LYS A 411 -6.40 -14.89 6.32
CA LYS A 411 -6.48 -15.14 7.77
C LYS A 411 -6.58 -13.83 8.55
N ILE A 412 -5.89 -12.79 8.11
CA ILE A 412 -5.95 -11.46 8.73
C ILE A 412 -7.35 -10.90 8.58
N PHE A 413 -7.94 -10.96 7.39
CA PHE A 413 -9.31 -10.56 7.12
C PHE A 413 -10.29 -11.32 8.02
N GLU A 414 -10.21 -12.64 8.10
CA GLU A 414 -11.09 -13.45 8.98
C GLU A 414 -10.97 -13.06 10.47
N ARG A 415 -9.80 -12.59 10.90
CA ARG A 415 -9.59 -12.10 12.28
C ARG A 415 -10.14 -10.69 12.46
N ILE A 416 -9.88 -9.81 11.50
CA ILE A 416 -10.41 -8.45 11.46
C ILE A 416 -11.93 -8.49 11.45
N GLU A 417 -12.57 -9.35 10.67
CA GLU A 417 -14.03 -9.49 10.62
C GLU A 417 -14.67 -9.85 11.98
N LYS A 418 -13.89 -10.44 12.89
CA LYS A 418 -14.31 -10.80 14.25
C LYS A 418 -13.93 -9.77 15.31
N SER A 419 -13.23 -8.71 14.93
CA SER A 419 -12.80 -7.65 15.84
C SER A 419 -13.98 -6.75 16.24
N ASP A 420 -13.93 -6.21 17.47
CA ASP A 420 -14.92 -5.25 17.92
C ASP A 420 -14.76 -3.91 17.20
N VAL A 421 -13.51 -3.50 16.97
CA VAL A 421 -13.16 -2.30 16.19
C VAL A 421 -13.73 -2.40 14.78
N TYR A 422 -13.60 -3.56 14.14
CA TYR A 422 -14.22 -3.85 12.85
C TYR A 422 -15.74 -3.72 12.89
N SER A 423 -16.39 -4.37 13.86
CA SER A 423 -17.86 -4.37 13.95
C SER A 423 -18.40 -2.95 14.14
N LYS A 424 -17.71 -2.15 14.95
CA LYS A 424 -17.98 -0.74 15.21
C LYS A 424 -17.84 0.10 13.94
N LYS A 425 -16.70 -0.01 13.22
CA LYS A 425 -16.46 0.72 11.97
C LYS A 425 -17.44 0.34 10.86
N ARG A 426 -17.74 -0.94 10.69
CA ARG A 426 -18.72 -1.41 9.71
C ARG A 426 -20.10 -0.81 9.96
N ASN A 427 -20.51 -0.71 11.23
CA ASN A 427 -21.77 -0.08 11.61
C ASN A 427 -21.75 1.43 11.30
N ILE A 428 -20.69 2.14 11.66
CA ILE A 428 -20.51 3.55 11.31
C ILE A 428 -20.60 3.75 9.80
N HIS A 429 -19.82 3.00 9.02
CA HIS A 429 -19.79 3.11 7.57
C HIS A 429 -21.16 2.82 6.94
N SER A 430 -21.88 1.81 7.43
CA SER A 430 -23.25 1.54 6.99
C SER A 430 -24.16 2.75 7.25
N LEU A 431 -24.08 3.36 8.43
CA LEU A 431 -24.83 4.56 8.78
C LEU A 431 -24.43 5.78 7.93
N GLU A 432 -23.15 5.94 7.58
CA GLU A 432 -22.67 6.98 6.67
C GLU A 432 -23.23 6.83 5.26
N LEU A 433 -23.29 5.60 4.73
CA LEU A 433 -23.92 5.32 3.44
C LEU A 433 -25.42 5.64 3.47
N TYR A 434 -26.12 5.28 4.55
CA TYR A 434 -27.52 5.67 4.74
C TYR A 434 -27.69 7.19 4.88
N LEU A 435 -26.78 7.86 5.57
CA LEU A 435 -26.78 9.31 5.73
C LEU A 435 -26.61 10.01 4.38
N LYS A 436 -25.64 9.57 3.57
CA LYS A 436 -25.41 10.09 2.21
C LYS A 436 -26.64 9.91 1.32
N SER A 437 -27.22 8.70 1.29
CA SER A 437 -28.46 8.45 0.54
C SER A 437 -29.63 9.32 1.02
N THR A 438 -29.71 9.59 2.33
CA THR A 438 -30.72 10.50 2.91
C THR A 438 -30.46 11.95 2.48
N GLU A 439 -29.20 12.38 2.40
CA GLU A 439 -28.81 13.71 1.92
C GLU A 439 -29.13 13.90 0.43
N ASP A 440 -28.83 12.90 -0.40
CA ASP A 440 -29.18 12.89 -1.82
C ASP A 440 -30.70 12.97 -2.02
N ASN A 441 -31.48 12.22 -1.23
CA ASN A 441 -32.94 12.28 -1.24
C ASN A 441 -33.48 13.66 -0.82
N ILE A 442 -32.88 14.28 0.21
CA ILE A 442 -33.24 15.63 0.66
C ILE A 442 -33.03 16.63 -0.48
N GLU A 443 -31.89 16.56 -1.17
CA GLU A 443 -31.58 17.51 -2.25
C GLU A 443 -32.53 17.34 -3.43
N SER A 444 -32.77 16.09 -3.85
CA SER A 444 -33.77 15.79 -4.89
C SER A 444 -35.17 16.32 -4.54
N HIS A 445 -35.62 16.20 -3.28
CA HIS A 445 -36.93 16.73 -2.89
C HIS A 445 -36.97 18.26 -2.83
N LYS A 446 -35.86 18.93 -2.50
CA LYS A 446 -35.78 20.40 -2.59
C LYS A 446 -35.88 20.87 -4.03
N GLU A 447 -35.19 20.21 -4.96
CA GLU A 447 -35.25 20.50 -6.39
C GLU A 447 -36.69 20.34 -6.90
N ILE A 448 -37.33 19.21 -6.57
CA ILE A 448 -38.74 18.94 -6.93
C ILE A 448 -39.68 20.04 -6.38
N ILE A 449 -39.50 20.46 -5.12
CA ILE A 449 -40.31 21.54 -4.52
C ILE A 449 -40.02 22.87 -5.23
N ALA A 450 -38.76 23.19 -5.52
CA ALA A 450 -38.36 24.43 -6.18
C ALA A 450 -38.93 24.52 -7.60
N GLU A 451 -38.85 23.44 -8.39
CA GLU A 451 -39.46 23.35 -9.72
C GLU A 451 -40.97 23.53 -9.65
N ALA A 452 -41.65 22.88 -8.70
CA ALA A 452 -43.09 23.04 -8.51
C ALA A 452 -43.50 24.46 -8.09
N LEU A 453 -42.65 25.16 -7.32
CA LEU A 453 -42.85 26.55 -6.96
C LEU A 453 -42.58 27.49 -8.15
N GLN A 454 -41.58 27.21 -8.99
CA GLN A 454 -41.33 28.00 -10.20
C GLN A 454 -42.50 27.89 -11.19
N GLN A 455 -43.06 26.69 -11.37
CA GLN A 455 -44.22 26.45 -12.22
C GLN A 455 -45.50 27.15 -11.72
N LEU A 456 -45.57 27.51 -10.44
CA LEU A 456 -46.64 28.37 -9.94
C LEU A 456 -46.56 29.78 -10.51
N GLU A 457 -45.36 30.27 -10.81
CA GLU A 457 -45.14 31.62 -11.30
C GLU A 457 -45.45 31.75 -12.80
N GLU A 458 -45.46 30.65 -13.55
CA GLU A 458 -45.73 30.63 -15.01
C GLU A 458 -47.13 30.08 -15.38
N PRO A 459 -48.09 30.93 -15.80
CA PRO A 459 -49.46 30.51 -16.12
C PRO A 459 -49.59 29.50 -17.27
N SER A 460 -48.64 29.50 -18.22
CA SER A 460 -48.64 28.61 -19.39
C SER A 460 -48.37 27.15 -19.05
N GLU A 461 -47.64 26.86 -17.98
CA GLU A 461 -47.24 25.49 -17.61
C GLU A 461 -48.26 24.79 -16.70
N ARG A 462 -49.12 25.56 -16.01
CA ARG A 462 -50.14 25.03 -15.07
C ARG A 462 -51.07 23.97 -15.69
N ASN A 463 -51.45 24.13 -16.96
CA ASN A 463 -52.39 23.22 -17.63
C ASN A 463 -51.80 21.83 -17.92
N HIS A 464 -50.49 21.73 -18.16
CA HIS A 464 -49.87 20.47 -18.56
C HIS A 464 -49.72 19.51 -17.37
N LEU A 465 -49.30 20.02 -16.21
CA LEU A 465 -49.22 19.26 -14.96
C LEU A 465 -50.59 18.91 -14.39
N TYR A 466 -51.57 19.82 -14.50
CA TYR A 466 -52.92 19.51 -14.04
C TYR A 466 -53.50 18.25 -14.69
N SER A 467 -53.26 18.08 -16.00
CA SER A 467 -53.69 16.89 -16.73
C SER A 467 -52.95 15.61 -16.31
N PHE A 468 -51.65 15.69 -16.00
CA PHE A 468 -50.85 14.58 -15.47
C PHE A 468 -51.35 14.15 -14.08
N TRP A 469 -51.59 15.11 -13.20
CA TRP A 469 -52.06 14.88 -11.83
C TRP A 469 -53.49 14.36 -11.76
N GLN A 470 -54.41 14.87 -12.60
CA GLN A 470 -55.78 14.33 -12.67
C GLN A 470 -55.80 12.86 -13.09
N ASN A 471 -54.88 12.45 -13.98
CA ASN A 471 -54.74 11.05 -14.40
C ASN A 471 -54.12 10.17 -13.30
N TYR A 472 -53.11 10.67 -12.58
CA TYR A 472 -52.42 9.89 -11.54
C TYR A 472 -53.28 9.69 -10.28
N HIS A 473 -54.11 10.67 -9.91
CA HIS A 473 -54.90 10.65 -8.68
C HIS A 473 -56.41 10.37 -8.85
N LYS A 474 -56.87 9.96 -10.05
CA LYS A 474 -58.29 9.61 -10.31
C LYS A 474 -59.30 10.59 -9.65
N GLN A 475 -59.28 11.85 -10.08
CA GLN A 475 -60.25 12.89 -9.67
C GLN A 475 -60.33 13.19 -8.16
N LYS A 476 -59.25 13.02 -7.39
CA LYS A 476 -59.27 13.28 -5.94
C LYS A 476 -59.25 14.77 -5.54
N TYR A 477 -58.92 15.68 -6.46
CA TYR A 477 -58.72 17.11 -6.17
C TYR A 477 -59.66 17.97 -7.04
N ALA A 478 -60.28 18.98 -6.43
CA ALA A 478 -61.28 19.83 -7.08
C ALA A 478 -60.63 20.89 -7.99
N THR A 479 -59.40 21.30 -7.70
CA THR A 479 -58.64 22.33 -8.44
C THR A 479 -57.17 21.94 -8.60
N TYR A 480 -56.46 22.62 -9.51
CA TYR A 480 -55.00 22.48 -9.66
C TYR A 480 -54.28 22.94 -8.40
N GLU A 481 -54.75 24.02 -7.80
CA GLU A 481 -54.24 24.58 -6.55
C GLU A 481 -54.34 23.57 -5.40
N ASP A 482 -55.44 22.82 -5.30
CA ASP A 482 -55.61 21.77 -4.28
C ASP A 482 -54.64 20.60 -4.50
N ALA A 483 -54.47 20.16 -5.75
CA ALA A 483 -53.55 19.07 -6.09
C ALA A 483 -52.09 19.46 -5.81
N LEU A 484 -51.71 20.68 -6.17
CA LEU A 484 -50.37 21.20 -5.96
C LEU A 484 -50.08 21.49 -4.49
N LYS A 485 -51.05 22.03 -3.75
CA LYS A 485 -50.93 22.20 -2.30
C LYS A 485 -50.70 20.86 -1.61
N PHE A 486 -51.46 19.82 -1.99
CA PHE A 486 -51.24 18.48 -1.48
C PHE A 486 -49.85 17.93 -1.84
N PHE A 487 -49.38 18.16 -3.06
CA PHE A 487 -48.04 17.76 -3.50
C PHE A 487 -46.94 18.44 -2.68
N LEU A 488 -47.02 19.76 -2.51
CA LEU A 488 -46.07 20.53 -1.72
C LEU A 488 -46.10 20.11 -0.25
N GLU A 489 -47.29 19.90 0.34
CA GLU A 489 -47.43 19.40 1.71
C GLU A 489 -46.84 17.99 1.88
N SER A 490 -47.04 17.10 0.91
CA SER A 490 -46.51 15.73 0.93
C SER A 490 -44.99 15.71 0.82
N ASN A 491 -44.41 16.46 -0.13
CA ASN A 491 -42.96 16.56 -0.28
C ASN A 491 -42.31 17.28 0.91
N LYS A 492 -42.96 18.33 1.45
CA LYS A 492 -42.49 19.00 2.65
C LYS A 492 -42.46 18.05 3.85
N LYS A 493 -43.51 17.25 4.04
CA LYS A 493 -43.54 16.22 5.09
C LYS A 493 -42.40 15.21 4.91
N TYR A 494 -42.16 14.73 3.70
CA TYR A 494 -41.07 13.79 3.40
C TYR A 494 -39.69 14.43 3.66
N LEU A 495 -39.52 15.71 3.30
CA LEU A 495 -38.31 16.48 3.58
C LEU A 495 -38.08 16.64 5.09
N ASP A 496 -39.12 16.97 5.86
CA ASP A 496 -39.04 17.08 7.32
C ASP A 496 -38.67 15.74 7.97
N GLU A 497 -39.28 14.64 7.53
CA GLU A 497 -38.95 13.26 7.96
C GLU A 497 -37.50 12.90 7.62
N SER A 498 -37.03 13.21 6.41
CA SER A 498 -35.66 12.95 5.97
C SER A 498 -34.63 13.79 6.75
N LEU A 499 -34.95 15.05 7.06
CA LEU A 499 -34.11 15.91 7.90
C LEU A 499 -34.03 15.41 9.35
N ALA A 500 -35.13 14.91 9.90
CA ALA A 500 -35.14 14.27 11.21
C ALA A 500 -34.27 13.00 11.20
N ARG A 501 -34.40 12.15 10.18
CA ARG A 501 -33.59 10.95 10.01
C ARG A 501 -32.10 11.26 9.88
N LYS A 502 -31.73 12.30 9.13
CA LYS A 502 -30.36 12.80 9.03
C LYS A 502 -29.77 13.16 10.40
N ARG A 503 -30.53 13.82 11.28
CA ARG A 503 -30.08 14.16 12.64
C ARG A 503 -29.88 12.91 13.50
N GLU A 504 -30.82 11.97 13.44
CA GLU A 504 -30.74 10.69 14.16
C GLU A 504 -29.50 9.89 13.74
N LEU A 505 -29.25 9.75 12.43
CA LEU A 505 -28.08 9.06 11.90
C LEU A 505 -26.78 9.71 12.36
N LYS A 506 -26.68 11.05 12.32
CA LYS A 506 -25.51 11.78 12.84
C LYS A 506 -25.29 11.55 14.33
N GLN A 507 -26.36 11.46 15.12
CA GLN A 507 -26.26 11.14 16.54
C GLN A 507 -25.75 9.71 16.76
N GLN A 508 -26.31 8.72 16.05
CA GLN A 508 -25.87 7.31 16.15
C GLN A 508 -24.40 7.15 15.75
N ILE A 509 -23.96 7.82 14.68
CA ILE A 509 -22.55 7.85 14.28
C ILE A 509 -21.69 8.43 15.41
N SER A 510 -22.07 9.59 15.97
CA SER A 510 -21.31 10.23 17.05
C SER A 510 -21.27 9.40 18.35
N GLU A 511 -22.35 8.68 18.67
CA GLU A 511 -22.41 7.76 19.80
C GLU A 511 -21.52 6.54 19.58
N LEU A 512 -21.46 6.03 18.35
CA LEU A 512 -20.50 5.01 17.99
C LEU A 512 -19.08 5.58 17.99
N GLU A 513 -18.78 6.78 17.53
CA GLU A 513 -17.38 7.27 17.52
C GLU A 513 -16.76 7.44 18.92
N LYS A 514 -17.59 7.73 19.93
CA LYS A 514 -17.19 7.78 21.33
C LYS A 514 -16.81 6.40 21.88
#